data_AF-A0A212EKJ4-F1
#
_entry.id   AF-A0A212EKJ4-F1
#
_cell.length_a   1.000
_cell.length_b   1.000
_cell.length_c   1.000
_cell.angle_alpha   90.00
_cell.angle_beta   90.00
_cell.angle_gamma   90.00
#
_symmetry.space_group_name_H-M   'P 1'
#
loop_
_entity.id
_entity.type
_entity.pdbx_description
1 polymer ?
#
loop_
_entity_poly.entity_id
_entity_poly.type
_entity_poly.pdbx_seq_one_letter_code
_entity_poly.pdbx_strand_id
1 'polypeptide(L)'
;MTVYRMVLHTYWTREKFPKHYPDWRPPAQWSKVYGVSHSRSYVLFRLGRRVSPSVRQFAESGRSDTLGAAPGTLDVFGGAAIGQGLGRAEADFFVDGNHSRVSVMTKMIPSPDWFIGVDSFDLCVDGNWLDSITIEVDPLDAGTDNGFTFTAPNWPTAPQGVAYRITSKYPSHPAGSFFYPHLRRLPPIATFQFIKLREYELSEVFHRDSDDRKYDVLQLDKLNHNNVDVPDGNRALSIAEEVERAEAPRIYSDGSLTTPDSSYSYYSITNNTASTEEPRSANEVPNPTASERSALRSLARRYRARRRRKLRGDSTDPAERRKRKRTRLLDCRVSQWGEWSPCRNDGNCVGSALRTRRIIRRQRPGGSPCPPTAQSRWCATNCTTPPPIEDWRNNLT
;
A
#
# COMPACT_ATOMS: atom_id res chain seq x y z
N MET A 1 -17.97 -8.69 4.34
CA MET A 1 -17.72 -7.24 4.61
C MET A 1 -16.46 -7.16 5.44
N THR A 2 -15.57 -6.21 5.21
CA THR A 2 -14.24 -6.18 5.85
C THR A 2 -13.96 -4.77 6.37
N VAL A 3 -13.30 -4.68 7.52
CA VAL A 3 -12.93 -3.40 8.15
C VAL A 3 -11.43 -3.22 8.02
N TYR A 4 -11.04 -2.04 7.52
CA TYR A 4 -9.65 -1.65 7.39
C TYR A 4 -9.36 -0.41 8.22
N ARG A 5 -8.13 -0.32 8.72
CA ARG A 5 -7.53 0.90 9.23
C ARG A 5 -6.61 1.50 8.19
N MET A 6 -6.86 2.75 7.82
CA MET A 6 -5.92 3.58 7.09
C MET A 6 -5.03 4.32 8.07
N VAL A 7 -3.72 4.24 7.88
CA VAL A 7 -2.70 5.00 8.62
C VAL A 7 -1.91 5.84 7.62
N LEU A 8 -2.01 7.16 7.74
CA LEU A 8 -1.18 8.11 7.02
C LEU A 8 0.03 8.45 7.88
N HIS A 9 1.23 8.23 7.34
CA HIS A 9 2.47 8.79 7.86
C HIS A 9 2.99 9.87 6.92
N THR A 10 3.30 11.05 7.46
CA THR A 10 3.83 12.17 6.68
C THR A 10 5.29 12.43 7.03
N TYR A 11 6.10 12.76 6.03
CA TYR A 11 7.54 12.96 6.13
C TYR A 11 8.00 14.27 5.49
N TRP A 12 7.12 15.28 5.46
CA TRP A 12 7.45 16.59 4.93
C TRP A 12 8.21 17.37 6.01
N THR A 13 9.53 17.20 6.04
CA THR A 13 10.42 17.87 6.99
C THR A 13 11.38 18.80 6.28
N ARG A 14 11.91 19.79 7.00
CA ARG A 14 12.96 20.70 6.50
C ARG A 14 14.19 19.93 6.01
N GLU A 15 14.56 18.85 6.68
CA GLU A 15 15.73 18.05 6.30
C GLU A 15 15.56 17.38 4.93
N LYS A 16 14.40 16.76 4.68
CA LYS A 16 14.12 16.08 3.40
C LYS A 16 13.75 17.05 2.29
N PHE A 17 13.06 18.14 2.63
CA PHE A 17 12.55 19.14 1.69
C PHE A 17 12.96 20.56 2.13
N PRO A 18 14.25 20.93 2.06
CA PRO A 18 14.75 22.18 2.61
C PRO A 18 14.35 23.43 1.81
N LYS A 19 13.94 23.27 0.55
CA LYS A 19 13.68 24.38 -0.36
C LYS A 19 12.33 24.99 -0.04
N HIS A 20 12.34 26.25 0.38
CA HIS A 20 11.14 27.01 0.74
C HIS A 20 10.28 26.33 1.81
N TYR A 21 10.86 25.52 2.69
CA TYR A 21 10.10 24.82 3.73
C TYR A 21 9.29 25.84 4.56
N PRO A 22 7.94 25.73 4.63
CA PRO A 22 7.13 26.73 5.33
C PRO A 22 7.24 26.60 6.85
N ASP A 23 7.88 27.58 7.50
CA ASP A 23 8.01 27.57 8.98
C ASP A 23 6.95 28.40 9.68
N TRP A 24 6.38 29.40 9.01
CA TRP A 24 5.46 30.35 9.64
C TRP A 24 4.41 30.88 8.66
N ARG A 25 3.22 31.17 9.20
CA ARG A 25 2.06 31.79 8.53
C ARG A 25 1.68 31.20 7.15
N PRO A 26 1.11 29.98 7.11
CA PRO A 26 1.10 28.96 8.16
C PRO A 26 2.36 28.05 8.07
N PRO A 27 2.73 27.37 9.18
CA PRO A 27 3.76 26.32 9.11
C PRO A 27 3.31 25.15 8.22
N ALA A 28 4.28 24.37 7.74
CA ALA A 28 4.04 23.14 7.00
C ALA A 28 3.15 22.18 7.81
N GLN A 29 2.00 21.81 7.24
CA GLN A 29 0.98 20.99 7.88
C GLN A 29 0.11 20.30 6.80
N TRP A 30 -0.84 19.48 7.24
CA TRP A 30 -1.74 18.73 6.36
C TRP A 30 -3.20 18.95 6.74
N SER A 31 -4.08 19.00 5.74
CA SER A 31 -5.52 19.04 6.01
C SER A 31 -6.00 17.73 6.66
N LYS A 32 -7.28 17.70 7.05
CA LYS A 32 -7.97 16.43 7.33
C LYS A 32 -7.80 15.48 6.13
N VAL A 33 -7.70 14.19 6.42
CA VAL A 33 -7.70 13.17 5.37
C VAL A 33 -9.15 12.94 4.97
N TYR A 34 -9.41 12.97 3.67
CA TYR A 34 -10.68 12.55 3.11
C TYR A 34 -10.49 11.20 2.41
N GLY A 35 -11.34 10.23 2.72
CA GLY A 35 -11.28 8.89 2.18
C GLY A 35 -12.66 8.36 1.81
N VAL A 36 -12.69 7.53 0.79
CA VAL A 36 -13.92 6.88 0.31
C VAL A 36 -13.61 5.45 -0.07
N SER A 37 -14.42 4.51 0.41
CA SER A 37 -14.50 3.17 -0.16
C SER A 37 -15.58 3.12 -1.22
N HIS A 38 -15.27 2.51 -2.36
CA HIS A 38 -16.11 2.63 -3.54
C HIS A 38 -15.94 1.48 -4.53
N SER A 39 -16.88 1.41 -5.46
CA SER A 39 -16.86 0.50 -6.60
C SER A 39 -16.03 1.08 -7.75
N ARG A 40 -15.92 0.34 -8.86
CA ARG A 40 -15.18 0.79 -10.06
C ARG A 40 -15.79 2.01 -10.78
N SER A 41 -17.06 2.33 -10.53
CA SER A 41 -17.75 3.43 -11.21
C SER A 41 -17.35 4.81 -10.66
N TYR A 42 -17.01 4.89 -9.38
CA TYR A 42 -16.59 6.12 -8.73
C TYR A 42 -15.11 6.41 -8.94
N VAL A 43 -14.77 7.69 -9.09
CA VAL A 43 -13.40 8.18 -9.21
C VAL A 43 -13.27 9.48 -8.42
N LEU A 44 -12.47 9.47 -7.35
CA LEU A 44 -12.19 10.67 -6.57
C LEU A 44 -11.32 11.66 -7.38
N PHE A 45 -10.13 11.21 -7.79
CA PHE A 45 -9.25 11.94 -8.69
C PHE A 45 -8.50 10.94 -9.57
N ARG A 46 -7.90 11.40 -10.67
CA ARG A 46 -7.07 10.55 -11.52
C ARG A 46 -6.03 11.37 -12.26
N LEU A 47 -4.77 10.92 -12.23
CA LEU A 47 -3.70 11.57 -12.97
C LEU A 47 -4.01 11.60 -14.47
N GLY A 48 -3.74 12.75 -15.10
CA GLY A 48 -4.06 13.03 -16.49
C GLY A 48 -5.51 13.40 -16.76
N ARG A 49 -6.37 13.52 -15.74
CA ARG A 49 -7.76 13.98 -15.87
C ARG A 49 -7.99 15.28 -15.09
N ARG A 50 -8.95 16.09 -15.53
CA ARG A 50 -9.42 17.27 -14.80
C ARG A 50 -10.09 16.82 -13.50
N VAL A 51 -9.79 17.52 -12.40
CA VAL A 51 -10.46 17.26 -11.11
C VAL A 51 -11.87 17.84 -11.10
N SER A 52 -12.77 17.25 -10.31
CA SER A 52 -14.13 17.78 -10.12
C SER A 52 -14.11 19.11 -9.35
N PRO A 53 -15.19 19.91 -9.40
CA PRO A 53 -15.29 21.15 -8.62
C PRO A 53 -15.08 20.95 -7.11
N SER A 54 -15.61 19.87 -6.53
CA SER A 54 -15.41 19.56 -5.11
C SER A 54 -13.95 19.24 -4.79
N VAL A 55 -13.28 18.48 -5.66
CA VAL A 55 -11.85 18.16 -5.48
C VAL A 55 -10.97 19.38 -5.66
N ARG A 56 -11.32 20.29 -6.58
CA ARG A 56 -10.67 21.60 -6.70
C ARG A 56 -10.76 22.37 -5.38
N GLN A 57 -11.96 22.50 -4.82
CA GLN A 57 -12.16 23.24 -3.58
C GLN A 57 -11.38 22.62 -2.42
N PHE A 58 -11.34 21.30 -2.32
CA PHE A 58 -10.54 20.60 -1.32
C PHE A 58 -9.04 20.81 -1.52
N ALA A 59 -8.55 20.70 -2.76
CA ALA A 59 -7.14 20.91 -3.10
C ALA A 59 -6.66 22.34 -2.83
N GLU A 60 -7.52 23.35 -3.02
CA GLU A 60 -7.18 24.76 -2.79
C GLU A 60 -7.37 25.18 -1.32
N SER A 61 -8.46 24.79 -0.67
CA SER A 61 -8.84 25.30 0.66
C SER A 61 -8.70 24.31 1.82
N GLY A 62 -8.61 23.01 1.52
CA GLY A 62 -8.63 21.93 2.52
C GLY A 62 -10.00 21.67 3.14
N ARG A 63 -11.07 22.33 2.67
CA ARG A 63 -12.44 22.10 3.14
C ARG A 63 -13.03 20.86 2.48
N SER A 64 -13.50 19.91 3.29
CA SER A 64 -14.09 18.65 2.86
C SER A 64 -15.62 18.68 2.75
N ASP A 65 -16.26 19.79 3.09
CA ASP A 65 -17.73 19.89 3.20
C ASP A 65 -18.47 19.57 1.89
N THR A 66 -17.81 19.82 0.75
CA THR A 66 -18.36 19.56 -0.59
C THR A 66 -17.93 18.21 -1.18
N LEU A 67 -17.05 17.48 -0.48
CA LEU A 67 -16.70 16.11 -0.80
C LEU A 67 -17.70 15.16 -0.13
N GLY A 68 -18.90 15.09 -0.69
CA GLY A 68 -19.96 14.20 -0.23
C GLY A 68 -19.90 12.79 -0.83
N ALA A 69 -20.73 11.90 -0.31
CA ALA A 69 -20.99 10.59 -0.91
C ALA A 69 -21.59 10.76 -2.32
N ALA A 70 -21.26 9.84 -3.22
CA ALA A 70 -21.74 9.85 -4.60
C ALA A 70 -22.18 8.43 -5.00
N PRO A 71 -22.92 8.25 -6.11
CA PRO A 71 -23.28 6.91 -6.57
C PRO A 71 -22.04 6.01 -6.73
N GLY A 72 -22.11 4.81 -6.14
CA GLY A 72 -21.01 3.84 -6.15
C GLY A 72 -20.01 3.97 -5.00
N THR A 73 -20.27 4.81 -4.00
CA THR A 73 -19.54 4.86 -2.71
C THR A 73 -20.24 4.00 -1.66
N LEU A 74 -19.47 3.27 -0.84
CA LEU A 74 -19.96 2.51 0.30
C LEU A 74 -19.82 3.29 1.60
N ASP A 75 -18.61 3.78 1.88
CA ASP A 75 -18.28 4.49 3.12
C ASP A 75 -17.44 5.73 2.82
N VAL A 76 -17.69 6.80 3.56
CA VAL A 76 -16.91 8.05 3.52
C VAL A 76 -16.30 8.24 4.89
N PHE A 77 -14.98 8.20 4.94
CA PHE A 77 -14.21 8.22 6.18
C PHE A 77 -13.23 9.39 6.21
N GLY A 78 -12.87 9.83 7.41
CA GLY A 78 -12.02 10.98 7.61
C GLY A 78 -10.97 10.76 8.69
N GLY A 79 -9.75 11.21 8.41
CA GLY A 79 -8.67 11.26 9.39
C GLY A 79 -8.46 12.69 9.90
N ALA A 80 -7.96 12.82 11.14
CA ALA A 80 -7.64 14.11 11.73
C ALA A 80 -6.60 14.89 10.89
N ALA A 81 -6.64 16.21 10.95
CA ALA A 81 -5.62 17.07 10.36
C ALA A 81 -4.30 16.93 11.13
N ILE A 82 -3.16 17.07 10.43
CA ILE A 82 -1.84 16.99 11.04
C ILE A 82 -1.25 18.41 11.07
N GLY A 83 -1.11 18.99 12.26
CA GLY A 83 -0.66 20.38 12.45
C GLY A 83 0.83 20.65 12.18
N GLN A 84 1.57 19.65 11.71
CA GLN A 84 3.00 19.73 11.39
C GLN A 84 3.30 18.90 10.13
N GLY A 85 4.43 19.16 9.47
CA GLY A 85 4.82 18.48 8.25
C GLY A 85 5.15 16.99 8.44
N LEU A 86 5.63 16.62 9.63
CA LEU A 86 5.80 15.24 10.12
C LEU A 86 4.65 14.89 11.06
N GLY A 87 4.03 13.75 10.87
CA GLY A 87 3.00 13.28 11.78
C GLY A 87 2.31 12.01 11.31
N ARG A 88 1.21 11.69 12.00
CA ARG A 88 0.41 10.49 11.78
C ARG A 88 -1.07 10.83 11.89
N ALA A 89 -1.88 10.28 10.99
CA ALA A 89 -3.34 10.33 11.07
C ALA A 89 -3.90 8.94 10.77
N GLU A 90 -5.05 8.62 11.36
CA GLU A 90 -5.70 7.32 11.19
C GLU A 90 -7.19 7.49 10.94
N ALA A 91 -7.78 6.52 10.24
CA ALA A 91 -9.22 6.37 10.10
C ALA A 91 -9.57 4.91 9.81
N ASP A 92 -10.67 4.44 10.38
CA ASP A 92 -11.23 3.13 10.07
C ASP A 92 -12.33 3.28 9.02
N PHE A 93 -12.47 2.28 8.15
CA PHE A 93 -13.46 2.29 7.09
C PHE A 93 -13.89 0.89 6.68
N PHE A 94 -15.07 0.83 6.05
CA PHE A 94 -15.68 -0.41 5.60
C PHE A 94 -15.49 -0.64 4.09
N VAL A 95 -15.29 -1.91 3.71
CA VAL A 95 -15.26 -2.38 2.32
C VAL A 95 -16.08 -3.66 2.16
N ASP A 96 -16.61 -3.89 0.97
CA ASP A 96 -17.35 -5.10 0.61
C ASP A 96 -16.94 -5.62 -0.77
N GLY A 97 -17.47 -6.77 -1.19
CA GLY A 97 -17.11 -7.40 -2.47
C GLY A 97 -17.45 -6.55 -3.72
N ASN A 98 -18.38 -5.59 -3.62
CA ASN A 98 -18.77 -4.72 -4.73
C ASN A 98 -18.05 -3.35 -4.68
N HIS A 99 -17.56 -2.96 -3.50
CA HIS A 99 -16.87 -1.72 -3.18
C HIS A 99 -15.49 -2.00 -2.58
N SER A 100 -14.68 -2.76 -3.31
CA SER A 100 -13.35 -3.21 -2.86
C SER A 100 -12.25 -2.16 -2.99
N ARG A 101 -12.55 -0.99 -3.57
CA ARG A 101 -11.55 0.06 -3.84
C ARG A 101 -11.56 1.14 -2.80
N VAL A 102 -10.40 1.69 -2.53
CA VAL A 102 -10.21 2.84 -1.66
C VAL A 102 -9.52 3.98 -2.42
N SER A 103 -10.05 5.20 -2.25
CA SER A 103 -9.38 6.43 -2.66
C SER A 103 -9.26 7.35 -1.46
N VAL A 104 -8.10 7.97 -1.30
CA VAL A 104 -7.82 8.92 -0.20
C VAL A 104 -7.09 10.14 -0.71
N MET A 105 -7.31 11.28 -0.06
CA MET A 105 -6.70 12.56 -0.42
C MET A 105 -6.47 13.42 0.83
N THR A 106 -5.36 14.15 0.88
CA THR A 106 -5.13 15.22 1.87
C THR A 106 -4.33 16.36 1.25
N LYS A 107 -4.75 17.60 1.54
CA LYS A 107 -4.11 18.82 1.04
C LYS A 107 -2.81 19.11 1.80
N MET A 108 -1.81 19.53 1.05
CA MET A 108 -0.58 20.12 1.58
C MET A 108 -0.83 21.57 1.98
N ILE A 109 -0.45 21.98 3.19
CA ILE A 109 -0.69 23.35 3.67
C ILE A 109 0.64 23.97 4.14
N PRO A 110 1.01 25.18 3.67
CA PRO A 110 0.39 25.92 2.57
C PRO A 110 0.77 25.31 1.20
N SER A 111 -0.14 25.41 0.25
CA SER A 111 0.12 25.13 -1.17
C SER A 111 -0.97 25.78 -2.03
N PRO A 112 -0.71 26.03 -3.33
CA PRO A 112 -1.72 26.52 -4.27
C PRO A 112 -2.89 25.53 -4.38
N ASP A 113 -2.62 24.35 -4.93
CA ASP A 113 -3.59 23.28 -5.15
C ASP A 113 -2.97 21.87 -4.99
N TRP A 114 -1.91 21.78 -4.17
CA TRP A 114 -1.14 20.55 -4.03
C TRP A 114 -1.69 19.63 -2.94
N PHE A 115 -1.67 18.34 -3.22
CA PHE A 115 -2.19 17.31 -2.34
C PHE A 115 -1.39 16.01 -2.48
N ILE A 116 -1.62 15.06 -1.57
CA ILE A 116 -1.20 13.67 -1.72
C ILE A 116 -2.42 12.77 -1.65
N GLY A 117 -2.34 11.58 -2.25
CA GLY A 117 -3.46 10.66 -2.22
C GLY A 117 -3.21 9.36 -2.96
N VAL A 118 -4.20 8.46 -2.86
CA VAL A 118 -4.26 7.18 -3.57
C VAL A 118 -5.54 7.16 -4.40
N ASP A 119 -5.44 6.80 -5.68
CA ASP A 119 -6.59 6.65 -6.60
C ASP A 119 -6.96 5.16 -6.76
N SER A 120 -8.18 4.81 -6.38
CA SER A 120 -8.87 3.55 -6.73
C SER A 120 -8.06 2.28 -6.46
N PHE A 121 -7.35 2.20 -5.33
CA PHE A 121 -6.56 1.03 -4.96
C PHE A 121 -7.48 -0.12 -4.56
N ASP A 122 -7.28 -1.30 -5.14
CA ASP A 122 -8.13 -2.47 -4.92
C ASP A 122 -7.59 -3.29 -3.73
N LEU A 123 -8.38 -3.39 -2.65
CA LEU A 123 -8.01 -4.12 -1.44
C LEU A 123 -8.40 -5.61 -1.50
N CYS A 124 -9.22 -5.99 -2.50
CA CYS A 124 -9.60 -7.37 -2.76
C CYS A 124 -8.99 -7.82 -4.10
N VAL A 125 -8.16 -8.86 -4.06
CA VAL A 125 -7.52 -9.44 -5.25
C VAL A 125 -7.94 -10.90 -5.35
N ASP A 126 -8.57 -11.27 -6.46
CA ASP A 126 -9.04 -12.63 -6.73
C ASP A 126 -9.92 -13.20 -5.61
N GLY A 127 -10.77 -12.35 -5.01
CA GLY A 127 -11.68 -12.72 -3.92
C GLY A 127 -11.04 -12.71 -2.53
N ASN A 128 -9.74 -12.43 -2.42
CA ASN A 128 -9.03 -12.40 -1.14
C ASN A 128 -8.72 -10.97 -0.71
N TRP A 129 -9.02 -10.64 0.55
CA TRP A 129 -8.72 -9.35 1.15
C TRP A 129 -7.26 -9.27 1.62
N LEU A 130 -6.56 -8.22 1.19
CA LEU A 130 -5.16 -7.98 1.57
C LEU A 130 -5.02 -7.71 3.08
N ASP A 131 -4.15 -8.40 3.79
CA ASP A 131 -3.97 -8.19 5.24
C ASP A 131 -3.33 -6.84 5.57
N SER A 132 -2.31 -6.45 4.82
CA SER A 132 -1.63 -5.16 5.00
C SER A 132 -0.93 -4.71 3.72
N ILE A 133 -0.98 -3.41 3.42
CA ILE A 133 -0.26 -2.81 2.30
C ILE A 133 0.19 -1.39 2.65
N THR A 134 1.42 -1.04 2.26
CA THR A 134 1.97 0.31 2.39
C THR A 134 2.24 0.89 1.00
N ILE A 135 1.73 2.08 0.74
CA ILE A 135 1.83 2.80 -0.52
C ILE A 135 2.58 4.11 -0.29
N GLU A 136 3.74 4.25 -0.91
CA GLU A 136 4.45 5.53 -1.00
C GLU A 136 3.71 6.47 -1.97
N VAL A 137 3.50 7.71 -1.55
CA VAL A 137 2.84 8.72 -2.38
C VAL A 137 3.76 9.90 -2.63
N ASP A 138 3.52 10.56 -3.76
CA ASP A 138 4.23 11.77 -4.19
C ASP A 138 3.29 12.98 -4.12
N PRO A 139 3.84 14.21 -4.03
CA PRO A 139 3.02 15.40 -4.18
C PRO A 139 2.38 15.45 -5.57
N LEU A 140 1.10 15.78 -5.59
CA LEU A 140 0.26 15.91 -6.78
C LEU A 140 -0.24 17.35 -6.88
N ASP A 141 -0.39 17.81 -8.11
CA ASP A 141 -0.96 19.11 -8.47
C ASP A 141 -2.35 18.88 -9.06
N ALA A 142 -3.36 19.65 -8.65
CA ALA A 142 -4.73 19.48 -9.11
C ALA A 142 -4.99 20.10 -10.50
N GLY A 143 -4.11 20.99 -10.95
CA GLY A 143 -4.22 21.73 -12.19
C GLY A 143 -5.23 22.87 -12.11
N THR A 144 -5.47 23.46 -10.95
CA THR A 144 -6.47 24.51 -10.73
C THR A 144 -5.87 25.84 -10.32
N ASP A 145 -4.63 25.85 -9.82
CA ASP A 145 -3.85 27.06 -9.51
C ASP A 145 -2.44 26.99 -10.15
N ASN A 146 -1.88 28.12 -10.59
CA ASN A 146 -0.59 28.24 -11.26
C ASN A 146 0.57 28.59 -10.31
N GLY A 147 0.33 28.64 -8.99
CA GLY A 147 1.36 28.95 -8.00
C GLY A 147 2.55 27.98 -8.05
N PHE A 148 3.77 28.51 -8.03
CA PHE A 148 5.00 27.70 -8.09
C PHE A 148 5.59 27.35 -6.73
N THR A 149 5.22 28.10 -5.69
CA THR A 149 5.74 27.95 -4.33
C THR A 149 4.61 27.65 -3.35
N PHE A 150 4.96 27.11 -2.19
CA PHE A 150 3.99 26.77 -1.14
C PHE A 150 3.09 27.96 -0.74
N THR A 151 3.66 29.16 -0.71
CA THR A 151 3.01 30.40 -0.27
C THR A 151 2.70 31.35 -1.43
N ALA A 152 2.67 30.85 -2.68
CA ALA A 152 2.29 31.68 -3.82
C ALA A 152 0.88 32.26 -3.64
N PRO A 153 0.63 33.50 -4.09
CA PRO A 153 -0.73 34.04 -4.12
C PRO A 153 -1.60 33.20 -5.08
N ASN A 154 -2.90 33.16 -4.81
CA ASN A 154 -3.86 32.44 -5.65
C ASN A 154 -3.79 32.96 -7.09
N TRP A 155 -3.55 32.06 -8.03
CA TRP A 155 -3.49 32.37 -9.45
C TRP A 155 -4.22 31.29 -10.26
N PRO A 156 -5.52 31.46 -10.53
CA PRO A 156 -6.33 30.41 -11.13
C PRO A 156 -5.84 29.94 -12.50
N THR A 157 -5.84 28.63 -12.72
CA THR A 157 -5.47 28.01 -13.99
C THR A 157 -6.66 28.05 -14.97
N ALA A 158 -6.55 28.86 -16.02
CA ALA A 158 -7.57 29.03 -17.05
C ALA A 158 -7.01 28.76 -18.47
N PRO A 159 -7.54 27.78 -19.23
CA PRO A 159 -8.51 26.77 -18.79
C PRO A 159 -7.89 25.79 -17.77
N GLN A 160 -8.73 25.17 -16.93
CA GLN A 160 -8.26 24.23 -15.90
C GLN A 160 -7.28 23.19 -16.51
N GLY A 161 -6.22 22.86 -15.79
CA GLY A 161 -5.28 21.80 -16.13
C GLY A 161 -5.83 20.40 -15.83
N VAL A 162 -4.95 19.41 -15.95
CA VAL A 162 -5.22 18.04 -15.50
C VAL A 162 -4.42 17.79 -14.22
N ALA A 163 -4.88 16.88 -13.37
CA ALA A 163 -4.09 16.47 -12.22
C ALA A 163 -2.80 15.77 -12.68
N TYR A 164 -1.66 16.15 -12.11
CA TYR A 164 -0.38 15.56 -12.47
C TYR A 164 0.52 15.36 -11.26
N ARG A 165 1.50 14.46 -11.40
CA ARG A 165 2.48 14.19 -10.35
C ARG A 165 3.58 15.24 -10.39
N ILE A 166 3.84 15.86 -9.25
CA ILE A 166 5.00 16.72 -9.04
C ILE A 166 6.22 15.82 -8.80
N THR A 167 7.32 16.13 -9.46
CA THR A 167 8.59 15.40 -9.37
C THR A 167 9.73 16.37 -9.15
N SER A 168 10.93 15.86 -8.88
CA SER A 168 12.12 16.70 -8.67
C SER A 168 12.47 17.58 -9.87
N LYS A 169 11.97 17.26 -11.07
CA LYS A 169 12.28 17.94 -12.33
C LYS A 169 11.06 18.51 -13.06
N TYR A 170 9.85 18.24 -12.56
CA TYR A 170 8.60 18.67 -13.19
C TYR A 170 7.58 19.11 -12.13
N PRO A 171 7.03 20.33 -12.21
CA PRO A 171 7.25 21.34 -13.27
C PRO A 171 8.68 21.89 -13.25
N SER A 172 9.25 22.15 -14.43
CA SER A 172 10.64 22.55 -14.59
C SER A 172 10.80 24.07 -14.45
N HIS A 173 10.55 24.59 -13.24
CA HIS A 173 10.69 26.01 -12.94
C HIS A 173 11.69 26.23 -11.78
N PRO A 174 12.68 27.13 -11.91
CA PRO A 174 13.69 27.36 -10.86
C PRO A 174 13.08 27.73 -9.50
N ALA A 175 11.99 28.52 -9.49
CA ALA A 175 11.29 28.89 -8.27
C ALA A 175 10.41 27.77 -7.69
N GLY A 176 10.20 26.66 -8.41
CA GLY A 176 9.33 25.57 -7.98
C GLY A 176 9.78 24.99 -6.64
N SER A 177 8.88 24.91 -5.66
CA SER A 177 9.20 24.38 -4.32
C SER A 177 9.77 22.96 -4.36
N PHE A 178 9.25 22.11 -5.24
CA PHE A 178 9.73 20.74 -5.43
C PHE A 178 10.76 20.57 -6.56
N PHE A 179 11.27 21.67 -7.12
CA PHE A 179 12.29 21.60 -8.17
C PHE A 179 13.69 21.43 -7.58
N TYR A 180 14.16 20.18 -7.59
CA TYR A 180 15.47 19.71 -7.14
C TYR A 180 16.23 19.04 -8.31
N PRO A 181 16.90 19.81 -9.18
CA PRO A 181 17.44 19.28 -10.45
C PRO A 181 18.49 18.18 -10.24
N HIS A 182 19.21 18.21 -9.13
CA HIS A 182 20.25 17.23 -8.78
C HIS A 182 19.67 15.90 -8.28
N LEU A 183 18.42 15.88 -7.78
CA LEU A 183 17.78 14.67 -7.29
C LEU A 183 17.18 13.87 -8.44
N ARG A 184 17.45 12.56 -8.48
CA ARG A 184 16.85 11.64 -9.46
C ARG A 184 15.35 11.47 -9.25
N ARG A 185 14.91 11.47 -8.00
CA ARG A 185 13.51 11.43 -7.54
C ARG A 185 13.40 12.17 -6.22
N LEU A 186 12.21 12.65 -5.87
CA LEU A 186 11.95 13.21 -4.55
C LEU A 186 12.07 12.10 -3.48
N PRO A 187 12.50 12.44 -2.25
CA PRO A 187 12.29 11.57 -1.11
C PRO A 187 10.79 11.29 -0.91
N PRO A 188 10.41 10.17 -0.28
CA PRO A 188 9.01 9.91 0.07
C PRO A 188 8.48 11.02 0.97
N ILE A 189 7.38 11.66 0.55
CA ILE A 189 6.75 12.74 1.31
C ILE A 189 5.73 12.22 2.31
N ALA A 190 5.11 11.07 2.02
CA ALA A 190 4.16 10.40 2.88
C ALA A 190 3.97 8.94 2.43
N THR A 191 3.38 8.14 3.31
CA THR A 191 2.91 6.78 3.02
C THR A 191 1.52 6.57 3.58
N PHE A 192 0.67 5.91 2.80
CA PHE A 192 -0.59 5.36 3.28
C PHE A 192 -0.43 3.86 3.55
N GLN A 193 -0.79 3.42 4.74
CA GLN A 193 -0.86 2.01 5.09
C GLN A 193 -2.32 1.62 5.30
N PHE A 194 -2.73 0.51 4.69
CA PHE A 194 -4.04 -0.08 4.90
C PHE A 194 -3.86 -1.42 5.61
N ILE A 195 -4.51 -1.60 6.76
CA ILE A 195 -4.37 -2.78 7.62
C ILE A 195 -5.75 -3.39 7.82
N LYS A 196 -5.93 -4.66 7.45
CA LYS A 196 -7.17 -5.39 7.69
C LYS A 196 -7.31 -5.61 9.20
N LEU A 197 -8.42 -5.13 9.77
CA LEU A 197 -8.73 -5.32 11.20
C LEU A 197 -9.59 -6.56 11.40
N ARG A 198 -10.69 -6.66 10.65
CA ARG A 198 -11.69 -7.71 10.80
C ARG A 198 -12.30 -8.04 9.46
N GLU A 199 -12.61 -9.30 9.26
CA GLU A 199 -13.31 -9.82 8.10
C GLU A 199 -14.58 -10.51 8.58
N TYR A 200 -15.73 -10.07 8.08
CA TYR A 200 -17.04 -10.63 8.38
C TYR A 200 -17.50 -11.45 7.18
N GLU A 201 -17.56 -12.76 7.40
CA GLU A 201 -18.27 -13.69 6.53
C GLU A 201 -19.73 -13.79 6.99
N LEU A 202 -20.65 -13.97 6.05
CA LEU A 202 -22.04 -14.26 6.39
C LEU A 202 -22.04 -15.65 7.04
N SER A 203 -22.34 -15.74 8.34
CA SER A 203 -22.70 -17.01 8.95
C SER A 203 -23.87 -17.58 8.16
N GLU A 204 -23.79 -18.85 7.79
CA GLU A 204 -24.73 -19.56 6.90
C GLU A 204 -26.20 -19.18 7.18
N VAL A 205 -26.96 -18.98 6.11
CA VAL A 205 -28.39 -18.70 6.17
C VAL A 205 -29.07 -19.82 6.95
N PHE A 206 -29.68 -19.51 8.09
CA PHE A 206 -30.51 -20.45 8.82
C PHE A 206 -31.65 -20.93 7.91
N HIS A 207 -31.54 -22.18 7.45
CA HIS A 207 -32.65 -22.86 6.81
C HIS A 207 -33.66 -23.23 7.88
N ARG A 208 -34.69 -22.38 8.04
CA ARG A 208 -35.76 -22.59 9.03
C ARG A 208 -36.44 -23.95 8.89
N ASP A 209 -36.44 -24.54 7.70
CA ASP A 209 -37.05 -25.83 7.41
C ASP A 209 -36.21 -27.05 7.87
N SER A 210 -34.91 -26.87 8.19
CA SER A 210 -34.04 -27.97 8.63
C SER A 210 -33.80 -28.03 10.14
N ASP A 211 -33.94 -26.91 10.86
CA ASP A 211 -33.67 -26.84 12.30
C ASP A 211 -34.88 -27.18 13.21
N ASP A 212 -36.10 -27.25 12.66
CA ASP A 212 -37.31 -27.65 13.42
C ASP A 212 -37.31 -29.13 13.86
N ARG A 213 -36.31 -29.94 13.47
CA ARG A 213 -36.24 -31.38 13.82
C ARG A 213 -35.35 -31.72 15.01
N LYS A 214 -34.90 -30.74 15.80
CA LYS A 214 -34.01 -31.02 16.93
C LYS A 214 -34.42 -30.34 18.24
N TYR A 215 -35.67 -30.57 18.63
CA TYR A 215 -36.09 -30.46 20.03
C TYR A 215 -36.77 -31.76 20.46
N ASP A 216 -35.96 -32.79 20.76
CA ASP A 216 -36.46 -33.90 21.58
C ASP A 216 -36.61 -33.39 23.01
N VAL A 217 -37.87 -33.20 23.41
CA VAL A 217 -38.27 -32.90 24.79
C VAL A 217 -37.92 -34.11 25.65
N LEU A 218 -36.83 -34.03 26.41
CA LEU A 218 -36.57 -34.98 27.49
C LEU A 218 -37.64 -34.77 28.57
N GLN A 219 -38.57 -35.72 28.58
CA GLN A 219 -39.68 -35.86 29.50
C GLN A 219 -39.14 -36.12 30.92
N LEU A 220 -39.24 -35.12 31.80
CA LEU A 220 -39.02 -35.29 33.24
C LEU A 220 -40.29 -35.88 33.86
N ASP A 221 -40.22 -37.11 34.39
CA ASP A 221 -41.06 -37.50 35.52
C ASP A 221 -40.52 -38.72 36.29
N LYS A 222 -40.56 -38.59 37.63
CA LYS A 222 -40.59 -39.64 38.68
C LYS A 222 -39.27 -40.32 39.12
N LEU A 223 -38.65 -39.82 40.20
CA LEU A 223 -38.86 -40.31 41.59
C LEU A 223 -37.85 -39.71 42.60
N ASN A 224 -38.43 -38.95 43.52
CA ASN A 224 -37.98 -38.57 44.87
C ASN A 224 -37.25 -39.67 45.67
N HIS A 225 -36.10 -39.35 46.30
CA HIS A 225 -35.96 -39.20 47.77
C HIS A 225 -34.53 -38.88 48.27
N ASN A 226 -34.48 -37.79 49.06
CA ASN A 226 -33.76 -37.57 50.33
C ASN A 226 -32.30 -37.03 50.40
N ASN A 227 -32.27 -35.74 50.81
CA ASN A 227 -31.40 -35.03 51.76
C ASN A 227 -29.89 -34.77 51.49
N VAL A 228 -29.63 -33.52 51.11
CA VAL A 228 -28.72 -32.48 51.67
C VAL A 228 -27.38 -32.91 52.27
N ASP A 229 -26.28 -32.37 51.72
CA ASP A 229 -25.30 -31.55 52.46
C ASP A 229 -24.54 -30.60 51.50
N VAL A 230 -24.46 -29.32 51.87
CA VAL A 230 -23.60 -28.26 51.30
C VAL A 230 -22.56 -27.98 52.39
N PRO A 231 -21.24 -28.12 52.16
CA PRO A 231 -20.40 -27.07 51.54
C PRO A 231 -19.16 -27.66 50.79
N ASP A 232 -18.19 -26.98 50.19
CA ASP A 232 -17.70 -25.61 50.23
C ASP A 232 -16.89 -25.32 48.95
N GLY A 233 -16.91 -24.07 48.50
CA GLY A 233 -16.31 -23.64 47.24
C GLY A 233 -14.81 -23.40 47.36
N ASN A 234 -13.96 -24.41 47.12
CA ASN A 234 -12.51 -24.22 46.94
C ASN A 234 -11.77 -25.28 46.09
N ARG A 235 -12.46 -26.12 45.30
CA ARG A 235 -11.78 -27.16 44.50
C ARG A 235 -11.26 -26.71 43.13
N ALA A 236 -11.60 -25.49 42.69
CA ALA A 236 -11.20 -24.99 41.38
C ALA A 236 -9.83 -24.28 41.37
N LEU A 237 -9.36 -23.79 42.52
CA LEU A 237 -8.08 -23.08 42.64
C LEU A 237 -6.87 -24.01 42.81
N SER A 238 -7.04 -25.18 43.45
CA SER A 238 -5.95 -26.14 43.64
C SER A 238 -5.53 -26.85 42.34
N ILE A 239 -6.44 -26.99 41.38
CA ILE A 239 -6.17 -27.63 40.08
C ILE A 239 -5.38 -26.67 39.16
N ALA A 240 -5.62 -25.36 39.25
CA ALA A 240 -4.91 -24.37 38.45
C ALA A 240 -3.45 -24.17 38.88
N GLU A 241 -3.18 -24.21 40.20
CA GLU A 241 -1.82 -24.06 40.76
C GLU A 241 -0.91 -25.28 40.52
N GLU A 242 -1.49 -26.46 40.29
CA GLU A 242 -0.74 -27.69 40.03
C GLU A 242 -0.35 -27.83 38.55
N VAL A 243 -1.15 -27.26 37.65
CA VAL A 243 -0.88 -27.20 36.20
C VAL A 243 0.19 -26.15 35.88
N GLU A 244 0.16 -24.97 36.50
CA GLU A 244 1.19 -23.93 36.28
C GLU A 244 2.58 -24.34 36.79
N ARG A 245 2.65 -25.19 37.82
CA ARG A 245 3.91 -25.69 38.39
C ARG A 245 4.56 -26.78 37.54
N ALA A 246 3.81 -27.41 36.63
CA ALA A 246 4.31 -28.46 35.74
C ALA A 246 4.93 -27.93 34.42
N GLU A 247 4.67 -26.68 34.04
CA GLU A 247 5.10 -26.11 32.74
C GLU A 247 6.22 -25.05 32.81
N ALA A 248 6.80 -24.76 33.97
CA ALA A 248 7.91 -23.79 34.06
C ALA A 248 9.28 -24.44 33.71
N PRO A 249 10.01 -23.97 32.67
CA PRO A 249 11.34 -24.48 32.34
C PRO A 249 12.41 -23.98 33.33
N ARG A 250 13.19 -24.90 33.89
CA ARG A 250 14.40 -24.57 34.67
C ARG A 250 15.55 -24.17 33.75
N ILE A 251 16.01 -22.93 33.89
CA ILE A 251 17.32 -22.45 33.45
C ILE A 251 18.28 -22.50 34.65
N TYR A 252 19.51 -22.99 34.47
CA TYR A 252 20.82 -22.52 35.02
C TYR A 252 21.87 -23.61 34.67
N SER A 253 22.76 -23.36 33.68
CA SER A 253 24.12 -22.82 33.78
C SER A 253 25.21 -23.87 34.08
N ASP A 254 26.10 -24.17 33.13
CA ASP A 254 27.48 -23.68 33.09
C ASP A 254 28.15 -24.08 31.75
N GLY A 255 29.14 -23.29 31.30
CA GLY A 255 29.62 -23.26 29.92
C GLY A 255 30.71 -24.27 29.56
N SER A 256 30.84 -24.53 28.25
CA SER A 256 32.12 -24.69 27.56
C SER A 256 31.91 -24.71 26.04
N LEU A 257 32.70 -23.92 25.32
CA LEU A 257 32.82 -23.92 23.87
C LEU A 257 33.58 -25.19 23.43
N THR A 258 33.08 -25.91 22.42
CA THR A 258 33.82 -26.30 21.19
C THR A 258 32.97 -27.28 20.35
N THR A 259 32.88 -27.02 19.05
CA THR A 259 32.51 -27.99 17.98
C THR A 259 33.71 -28.95 17.72
N PRO A 260 33.62 -30.07 16.96
CA PRO A 260 32.61 -30.45 15.97
C PRO A 260 32.28 -31.98 15.88
N ASP A 261 31.49 -32.30 14.84
CA ASP A 261 31.42 -33.57 14.08
C ASP A 261 30.34 -34.63 14.41
N SER A 262 29.40 -34.68 13.46
CA SER A 262 29.10 -35.82 12.60
C SER A 262 28.45 -37.09 13.17
N SER A 263 27.38 -37.48 12.45
CA SER A 263 26.91 -38.84 12.17
C SER A 263 25.78 -39.44 13.03
N TYR A 264 24.61 -39.54 12.35
CA TYR A 264 23.65 -40.65 12.30
C TYR A 264 23.64 -41.71 13.42
N SER A 265 22.46 -41.98 14.00
CA SER A 265 21.60 -43.14 13.64
C SER A 265 20.42 -43.32 14.61
N TYR A 266 19.22 -43.46 14.04
CA TYR A 266 18.24 -44.56 14.17
C TYR A 266 17.46 -44.72 15.49
N TYR A 267 16.13 -44.71 15.33
CA TYR A 267 15.16 -45.21 16.30
C TYR A 267 15.38 -46.70 16.55
N SER A 268 15.44 -47.06 17.83
CA SER A 268 15.34 -48.43 18.32
C SER A 268 13.88 -48.87 18.34
N ILE A 269 13.62 -50.07 17.80
CA ILE A 269 12.48 -50.90 18.18
C ILE A 269 13.04 -52.27 18.48
N THR A 270 12.86 -52.74 19.70
CA THR A 270 12.95 -54.16 20.05
C THR A 270 11.70 -54.54 20.83
N ASN A 271 10.92 -55.47 20.26
CA ASN A 271 9.94 -56.28 20.96
C ASN A 271 10.64 -57.53 21.53
N ASN A 272 10.21 -57.93 22.73
CA ASN A 272 10.54 -59.21 23.37
C ASN A 272 9.94 -60.40 22.59
N THR A 273 10.68 -61.51 22.48
CA THR A 273 10.47 -62.77 23.24
C THR A 273 11.35 -63.89 22.67
N ALA A 274 11.67 -64.84 23.55
CA ALA A 274 12.80 -65.77 23.50
C ALA A 274 12.63 -67.00 22.60
N SER A 275 13.74 -67.52 22.08
CA SER A 275 14.16 -68.92 22.31
C SER A 275 15.56 -69.15 21.72
N THR A 276 16.20 -70.14 22.33
CA THR A 276 17.57 -70.65 22.26
C THR A 276 18.10 -70.98 20.87
N GLU A 277 19.29 -70.45 20.51
CA GLU A 277 20.49 -71.17 20.03
C GLU A 277 21.50 -70.18 19.40
N GLU A 278 22.79 -70.35 19.71
CA GLU A 278 23.92 -69.55 19.22
C GLU A 278 24.58 -70.22 17.97
N PRO A 279 25.50 -69.56 17.22
CA PRO A 279 25.23 -69.03 15.88
C PRO A 279 25.95 -69.80 14.74
N ARG A 280 25.47 -69.68 13.49
CA ARG A 280 26.27 -69.98 12.29
C ARG A 280 26.14 -68.92 11.20
N SER A 281 27.27 -68.25 10.97
CA SER A 281 27.79 -67.64 9.74
C SER A 281 26.90 -66.63 8.98
N ALA A 282 27.12 -65.35 9.25
CA ALA A 282 26.55 -64.23 8.48
C ALA A 282 27.38 -63.97 7.21
N ASN A 283 26.99 -64.57 6.09
CA ASN A 283 27.46 -64.15 4.76
C ASN A 283 26.47 -64.47 3.63
N GLU A 284 25.17 -64.29 3.86
CA GLU A 284 24.18 -64.21 2.78
C GLU A 284 23.26 -63.00 2.98
N VAL A 285 23.43 -61.99 2.13
CA VAL A 285 22.49 -60.87 2.02
C VAL A 285 21.31 -61.34 1.17
N PRO A 286 20.05 -61.31 1.67
CA PRO A 286 18.90 -61.71 0.88
C PRO A 286 18.70 -60.79 -0.31
N ASN A 287 18.39 -61.39 -1.46
CA ASN A 287 18.09 -60.66 -2.69
C ASN A 287 16.81 -59.83 -2.47
N PRO A 288 16.82 -58.50 -2.71
CA PRO A 288 15.69 -57.64 -2.37
C PRO A 288 14.47 -58.01 -3.19
N THR A 289 13.32 -58.05 -2.51
CA THR A 289 12.01 -58.35 -3.10
C THR A 289 11.63 -57.36 -4.20
N ALA A 290 10.68 -57.70 -5.07
CA ALA A 290 10.24 -56.83 -6.16
C ALA A 290 9.72 -55.46 -5.65
N SER A 291 9.10 -55.45 -4.45
CA SER A 291 8.67 -54.25 -3.73
C SER A 291 9.84 -53.35 -3.33
N GLU A 292 10.88 -53.93 -2.72
CA GLU A 292 12.08 -53.20 -2.27
C GLU A 292 12.89 -52.67 -3.44
N ARG A 293 12.98 -53.41 -4.55
CA ARG A 293 13.62 -52.94 -5.80
C ARG A 293 12.89 -51.74 -6.40
N SER A 294 11.55 -51.71 -6.30
CA SER A 294 10.74 -50.57 -6.74
C SER A 294 10.96 -49.34 -5.86
N ALA A 295 10.99 -49.53 -4.53
CA ALA A 295 11.28 -48.48 -3.56
C ALA A 295 12.68 -47.87 -3.78
N LEU A 296 13.71 -48.70 -3.95
CA LEU A 296 15.08 -48.27 -4.25
C LEU A 296 15.19 -47.53 -5.59
N ARG A 297 14.49 -47.98 -6.64
CA ARG A 297 14.43 -47.26 -7.92
C ARG A 297 13.76 -45.90 -7.79
N SER A 298 12.70 -45.80 -6.99
CA SER A 298 12.00 -44.53 -6.72
C SER A 298 12.90 -43.55 -5.95
N LEU A 299 13.67 -44.04 -4.98
CA LEU A 299 14.59 -43.24 -4.17
C LEU A 299 15.77 -42.74 -5.02
N ALA A 300 16.34 -43.61 -5.86
CA ALA A 300 17.39 -43.26 -6.79
C ALA A 300 16.93 -42.24 -7.85
N ARG A 301 15.68 -42.32 -8.32
CA ARG A 301 15.09 -41.30 -9.21
C ARG A 301 14.97 -39.95 -8.51
N ARG A 302 14.51 -39.93 -7.26
CA ARG A 302 14.42 -38.70 -6.44
C ARG A 302 15.79 -38.05 -6.21
N TYR A 303 16.81 -38.85 -5.89
CA TYR A 303 18.18 -38.38 -5.71
C TYR A 303 18.78 -37.82 -7.01
N ARG A 304 18.60 -38.51 -8.15
CA ARG A 304 19.06 -38.03 -9.46
C ARG A 304 18.34 -36.75 -9.89
N ALA A 305 17.05 -36.60 -9.62
CA ALA A 305 16.29 -35.38 -9.89
C ALA A 305 16.78 -34.19 -9.03
N ARG A 306 17.06 -34.43 -7.74
CA ARG A 306 17.58 -33.42 -6.82
C ARG A 306 19.00 -32.97 -7.22
N ARG A 307 19.86 -33.91 -7.66
CA ARG A 307 21.20 -33.61 -8.19
C ARG A 307 21.14 -32.86 -9.52
N ARG A 308 20.20 -33.19 -10.42
CA ARG A 308 19.95 -32.43 -11.66
C ARG A 308 19.45 -31.00 -11.41
N ARG A 309 18.64 -30.78 -10.36
CA ARG A 309 18.23 -29.41 -9.95
C ARG A 309 19.39 -28.61 -9.36
N LYS A 310 20.29 -29.26 -8.62
CA LYS A 310 21.49 -28.61 -8.04
C LYS A 310 22.54 -28.25 -9.10
N LEU A 311 22.64 -29.03 -10.19
CA LEU A 311 23.54 -28.78 -11.32
C LEU A 311 22.96 -27.86 -12.42
N ARG A 312 21.64 -27.64 -12.44
CA ARG A 312 20.95 -26.66 -13.31
C ARG A 312 20.74 -25.29 -12.65
N GLY A 313 21.42 -25.04 -11.52
CA GLY A 313 21.55 -23.70 -10.95
C GLY A 313 22.49 -22.87 -11.81
N ASP A 314 21.95 -22.32 -12.89
CA ASP A 314 22.55 -21.25 -13.69
C ASP A 314 23.07 -20.15 -12.76
N SER A 315 24.37 -19.87 -12.78
CA SER A 315 25.08 -19.01 -11.82
C SER A 315 24.80 -17.51 -12.00
N THR A 316 23.65 -17.15 -12.56
CA THR A 316 23.23 -15.76 -12.60
C THR A 316 22.51 -15.42 -11.32
N ASP A 317 23.12 -14.54 -10.53
CA ASP A 317 22.53 -13.81 -9.41
C ASP A 317 21.03 -13.49 -9.68
N PRO A 318 20.11 -13.81 -8.75
CA PRO A 318 18.70 -13.43 -8.84
C PRO A 318 18.47 -11.96 -9.23
N ALA A 319 19.39 -11.06 -8.86
CA ALA A 319 19.37 -9.66 -9.26
C ALA A 319 19.65 -9.46 -10.77
N GLU A 320 20.63 -10.16 -11.33
CA GLU A 320 20.90 -10.15 -12.78
C GLU A 320 19.76 -10.79 -13.58
N ARG A 321 19.12 -11.84 -13.05
CA ARG A 321 17.93 -12.42 -13.69
C ARG A 321 16.75 -11.45 -13.70
N ARG A 322 16.53 -10.70 -12.61
CA ARG A 322 15.53 -9.62 -12.54
C ARG A 322 15.89 -8.47 -13.49
N LYS A 323 17.18 -8.12 -13.60
CA LYS A 323 17.70 -7.09 -14.50
C LYS A 323 17.50 -7.48 -15.96
N ARG A 324 17.89 -8.68 -16.40
CA ARG A 324 17.64 -9.21 -17.75
C ARG A 324 16.15 -9.31 -18.11
N LYS A 325 15.31 -9.69 -17.15
CA LYS A 325 13.84 -9.71 -17.34
C LYS A 325 13.29 -8.29 -17.52
N ARG A 326 13.88 -7.30 -16.82
CA ARG A 326 13.58 -5.87 -16.94
C ARG A 326 14.14 -5.26 -18.23
N THR A 327 15.29 -5.73 -18.74
CA THR A 327 15.86 -5.31 -20.04
C THR A 327 15.04 -5.81 -21.24
N ARG A 328 14.22 -6.86 -21.05
CA ARG A 328 13.26 -7.35 -22.06
C ARG A 328 11.90 -6.66 -22.01
N LEU A 329 11.66 -5.76 -21.06
CA LEU A 329 10.43 -4.96 -21.02
C LEU A 329 10.56 -3.84 -22.06
N LEU A 330 9.66 -3.86 -23.03
CA LEU A 330 9.60 -2.84 -24.07
C LEU A 330 9.00 -1.57 -23.49
N ASP A 331 9.87 -0.71 -22.97
CA ASP A 331 9.51 0.64 -22.52
C ASP A 331 8.95 1.48 -23.66
N CYS A 332 8.06 2.42 -23.30
CA CYS A 332 7.57 3.40 -24.24
C CYS A 332 8.71 4.29 -24.76
N ARG A 333 8.76 4.49 -26.08
CA ARG A 333 9.71 5.39 -26.74
C ARG A 333 8.94 6.53 -27.40
N VAL A 334 9.36 7.76 -27.14
CA VAL A 334 8.82 8.99 -27.74
C VAL A 334 9.85 9.62 -28.67
N SER A 335 9.40 10.47 -29.60
CA SER A 335 10.28 11.25 -30.45
C SER A 335 11.00 12.34 -29.68
N GLN A 336 11.97 12.98 -30.34
CA GLN A 336 12.43 14.30 -29.92
C GLN A 336 11.25 15.28 -29.90
N TRP A 337 11.39 16.33 -29.11
CA TRP A 337 10.43 17.42 -29.07
C TRP A 337 10.41 18.16 -30.41
N GLY A 338 9.22 18.55 -30.86
CA GLY A 338 9.10 19.55 -31.92
C GLY A 338 9.54 20.93 -31.44
N GLU A 339 9.60 21.86 -32.39
CA GLU A 339 9.86 23.27 -32.12
C GLU A 339 8.78 23.88 -31.21
N TRP A 340 9.16 24.92 -30.48
CA TRP A 340 8.22 25.70 -29.68
C TRP A 340 7.28 26.49 -30.57
N SER A 341 5.99 26.51 -30.23
CA SER A 341 5.04 27.42 -30.84
C SER A 341 5.42 28.88 -30.57
N PRO A 342 4.92 29.82 -31.38
CA PRO A 342 4.95 31.25 -31.03
C PRO A 342 4.38 31.48 -29.63
N CYS A 343 4.86 32.53 -28.97
CA CYS A 343 4.38 32.92 -27.65
C CYS A 343 2.93 33.40 -27.76
N ARG A 344 2.00 32.66 -27.14
CA ARG A 344 0.58 33.05 -27.10
C ARG A 344 0.34 33.92 -25.87
N ASN A 345 -0.04 35.17 -26.07
CA ASN A 345 -0.41 36.12 -25.03
C ASN A 345 -1.77 36.78 -25.35
N ASP A 346 -2.57 37.04 -24.32
CA ASP A 346 -3.88 37.68 -24.45
C ASP A 346 -3.79 39.18 -24.07
N GLY A 347 -2.78 39.89 -24.62
CA GLY A 347 -2.53 41.30 -24.33
C GLY A 347 -1.58 41.60 -23.16
N ASN A 348 -1.11 40.58 -22.45
CA ASN A 348 -0.11 40.69 -21.37
C ASN A 348 1.32 40.38 -21.85
N CYS A 349 2.31 40.87 -21.11
CA CYS A 349 3.74 40.73 -21.44
C CYS A 349 4.30 39.32 -21.23
N VAL A 350 3.53 38.45 -20.59
CA VAL A 350 3.88 37.06 -20.32
C VAL A 350 2.86 36.18 -21.04
N GLY A 351 3.35 35.30 -21.90
CA GLY A 351 2.56 34.33 -22.65
C GLY A 351 3.08 32.91 -22.46
N SER A 352 2.43 31.95 -23.12
CA SER A 352 2.85 30.55 -23.10
C SER A 352 3.17 30.04 -24.50
N ALA A 353 4.25 29.27 -24.61
CA ALA A 353 4.63 28.53 -25.80
C ALA A 353 4.40 27.04 -25.53
N LEU A 354 3.92 26.30 -26.53
CA LEU A 354 3.65 24.88 -26.48
C LEU A 354 4.57 24.14 -27.46
N ARG A 355 5.11 22.99 -27.06
CA ARG A 355 5.72 22.04 -27.99
C ARG A 355 5.17 20.64 -27.77
N THR A 356 5.14 19.86 -28.85
CA THR A 356 4.61 18.50 -28.83
C THR A 356 5.63 17.49 -29.35
N ARG A 357 5.53 16.24 -28.90
CA ARG A 357 6.29 15.08 -29.40
C ARG A 357 5.36 13.89 -29.59
N ARG A 358 5.70 12.98 -30.50
CA ARG A 358 4.89 11.79 -30.79
C ARG A 358 5.41 10.55 -30.08
N ILE A 359 4.51 9.61 -29.79
CA ILE A 359 4.89 8.28 -29.29
C ILE A 359 5.36 7.46 -30.49
N ILE A 360 6.63 7.05 -30.49
CA ILE A 360 7.22 6.17 -31.52
C ILE A 360 6.83 4.72 -31.23
N ARG A 361 6.79 4.33 -29.95
CA ARG A 361 6.45 2.97 -29.52
C ARG A 361 5.74 3.01 -28.18
N ARG A 362 4.54 2.41 -28.09
CA ARG A 362 3.79 2.28 -26.83
C ARG A 362 4.41 1.20 -25.92
N GLN A 363 4.19 1.33 -24.61
CA GLN A 363 4.64 0.34 -23.63
C GLN A 363 3.95 -1.01 -23.81
N ARG A 364 4.66 -2.12 -23.58
CA ARG A 364 4.08 -3.46 -23.40
C ARG A 364 3.88 -3.76 -21.91
N PRO A 365 3.00 -4.71 -21.53
CA PRO A 365 2.76 -5.07 -20.14
C PRO A 365 4.07 -5.25 -19.34
N GLY A 366 4.24 -4.43 -18.29
CA GLY A 366 5.42 -4.38 -17.44
C GLY A 366 6.48 -3.34 -17.82
N GLY A 367 6.37 -2.69 -18.99
CA GLY A 367 7.23 -1.58 -19.41
C GLY A 367 6.82 -0.23 -18.83
N SER A 368 7.73 0.75 -18.90
CA SER A 368 7.47 2.12 -18.40
C SER A 368 6.43 2.84 -19.26
N PRO A 369 5.42 3.52 -18.67
CA PRO A 369 4.41 4.26 -19.41
C PRO A 369 5.03 5.42 -20.20
N CYS A 370 4.33 5.86 -21.24
CA CYS A 370 4.81 6.94 -22.09
C CYS A 370 4.90 8.26 -21.30
N PRO A 371 6.04 8.97 -21.37
CA PRO A 371 6.13 10.29 -20.77
C PRO A 371 5.23 11.28 -21.53
N PRO A 372 4.89 12.45 -20.95
CA PRO A 372 3.94 13.40 -21.55
C PRO A 372 4.38 13.82 -22.96
N THR A 373 3.41 13.92 -23.86
CA THR A 373 3.62 14.26 -25.29
C THR A 373 3.49 15.75 -25.58
N ALA A 374 3.05 16.55 -24.62
CA ALA A 374 2.96 18.00 -24.70
C ALA A 374 3.75 18.63 -23.55
N GLN A 375 4.40 19.76 -23.82
CA GLN A 375 5.10 20.56 -22.83
C GLN A 375 4.85 22.03 -23.11
N SER A 376 4.47 22.78 -22.09
CA SER A 376 4.37 24.23 -22.14
C SER A 376 5.58 24.90 -21.48
N ARG A 377 5.95 26.09 -21.95
CA ARG A 377 6.95 26.97 -21.35
C ARG A 377 6.43 28.40 -21.40
N TRP A 378 6.64 29.16 -20.34
CA TRP A 378 6.36 30.59 -20.35
C TRP A 378 7.39 31.35 -21.21
N CYS A 379 6.92 32.40 -21.85
CA CYS A 379 7.72 33.30 -22.69
C CYS A 379 7.31 34.73 -22.38
N ALA A 380 8.28 35.63 -22.38
CA ALA A 380 8.03 37.06 -22.24
C ALA A 380 8.28 37.73 -23.58
N THR A 381 7.34 38.56 -24.02
CA THR A 381 7.50 39.44 -25.17
C THR A 381 7.80 40.84 -24.65
N ASN A 382 8.78 41.54 -25.23
CA ASN A 382 9.18 42.88 -24.80
C ASN A 382 7.98 43.85 -24.88
N CYS A 383 7.44 44.21 -23.72
CA CYS A 383 6.50 45.32 -23.57
C CYS A 383 7.28 46.54 -23.11
N THR A 384 7.51 47.50 -24.00
CA THR A 384 8.19 48.77 -23.68
C THR A 384 7.24 49.95 -23.51
N THR A 385 6.00 49.72 -23.09
CA THR A 385 5.04 50.81 -22.82
C THR A 385 4.35 50.61 -21.47
N PRO A 386 4.65 51.41 -20.43
CA PRO A 386 3.83 51.45 -19.23
C PRO A 386 2.43 52.00 -19.58
N PRO A 387 1.36 51.48 -18.96
CA PRO A 387 0.03 52.07 -19.12
C PRO A 387 -0.02 53.48 -18.51
N PRO A 388 -0.89 54.38 -19.03
CA PRO A 388 -1.03 55.72 -18.49
C PRO A 388 -1.54 55.66 -17.04
N ILE A 389 -0.89 56.42 -16.16
CA ILE A 389 -1.29 56.60 -14.76
C ILE A 389 -2.57 57.45 -14.77
N GLU A 390 -3.71 56.86 -14.39
CA GLU A 390 -4.92 57.63 -14.08
C GLU A 390 -4.80 58.21 -12.67
N ASP A 391 -4.68 59.53 -12.58
CA ASP A 391 -4.66 60.30 -11.34
C ASP A 391 -6.06 60.33 -10.69
N TRP A 392 -6.24 59.61 -9.59
CA TRP A 392 -7.50 59.51 -8.83
C TRP A 392 -7.79 60.73 -7.91
N ARG A 393 -7.14 61.88 -8.12
CA ARG A 393 -7.17 63.00 -7.16
C ARG A 393 -8.33 63.99 -7.27
N ASN A 394 -9.26 63.85 -8.21
CA ASN A 394 -10.29 64.88 -8.43
C ASN A 394 -11.73 64.36 -8.29
N ASN A 395 -12.14 63.90 -7.10
CA ASN A 395 -13.58 63.72 -6.83
C ASN A 395 -13.97 63.85 -5.34
N LEU A 396 -13.59 64.97 -4.72
CA LEU A 396 -14.21 65.46 -3.49
C LEU A 396 -14.36 66.99 -3.59
N THR A 397 -15.50 67.43 -4.13
CA THR A 397 -16.10 68.74 -3.89
C THR A 397 -17.60 68.57 -3.80
#